data_AF-A0A2V4NSI7-F1
#
_entry.id   AF-A0A2V4NSI7-F1
#
_cell.length_a   1.000
_cell.length_b   1.000
_cell.length_c   1.000
_cell.angle_alpha   90.00
_cell.angle_beta   90.00
_cell.angle_gamma   90.00
#
_symmetry.space_group_name_H-M   'P 1'
#
loop_
_entity.id
_entity.type
_entity.pdbx_description
1 polymer ?
#
loop_
_entity_poly.entity_id
_entity_poly.type
_entity_poly.pdbx_seq_one_letter_code
_entity_poly.pdbx_strand_id
1 'polypeptide(L)' 'PRGPVVALADEATSSDGDVIILAVKLLGLGPVVGRRTWGGVVGTIGRHALGDGTQVQIPTTASWFVEGYGYGVENHGV' A
#
# COMPACT_ATOMS: atom_id res chain seq x y z
N PRO A 1 14.47 -2.92 21.12
CA PRO A 1 14.48 -2.03 19.93
C PRO A 1 15.72 -1.12 19.93
N ARG A 2 16.30 -0.83 18.76
CA ARG A 2 17.55 -0.04 18.60
C ARG A 2 17.32 1.48 18.58
N GLY A 3 16.33 1.99 19.33
CA GLY A 3 15.96 3.40 19.40
C GLY A 3 14.63 3.74 18.73
N PRO A 4 14.22 5.04 18.74
CA PRO A 4 12.99 5.51 18.12
C PRO A 4 13.00 5.35 16.59
N VAL A 5 11.83 5.13 15.99
CA VAL A 5 11.63 5.01 14.54
C VAL A 5 10.61 6.06 14.08
N VAL A 6 10.81 6.61 12.88
CA VAL A 6 9.86 7.51 12.20
C VAL A 6 9.71 7.04 10.76
N ALA A 7 8.48 6.97 10.26
CA ALA A 7 8.20 6.69 8.85
C ALA A 7 7.83 7.98 8.11
N LEU A 8 8.44 8.21 6.95
CA LEU A 8 8.13 9.33 6.05
C LEU A 8 7.33 8.79 4.87
N ALA A 9 6.25 9.49 4.52
CA ALA A 9 5.39 9.14 3.38
C ALA A 9 4.95 10.38 2.60
N ASP A 10 4.72 10.19 1.31
CA ASP A 10 4.22 11.21 0.39
C ASP A 10 3.28 10.58 -0.67
N GLU A 11 2.80 11.40 -1.60
CA GLU A 11 1.90 10.96 -2.67
C GLU A 11 2.50 9.93 -3.63
N ALA A 12 3.83 9.77 -3.65
CA ALA A 12 4.52 8.77 -4.47
C ALA A 12 4.65 7.42 -3.75
N THR A 13 4.45 7.39 -2.42
CA THR A 13 4.37 6.16 -1.63
C THR A 13 3.13 5.38 -2.09
N SER A 14 3.33 4.18 -2.63
CA SER A 14 2.32 3.46 -3.42
C SER A 14 2.43 1.95 -3.22
N SER A 15 1.34 1.23 -3.48
CA SER A 15 1.29 -0.23 -3.46
C SER A 15 1.68 -0.80 -2.10
N ASP A 16 2.66 -1.71 -2.02
CA ASP A 16 3.17 -2.20 -0.75
C ASP A 16 3.70 -1.06 0.16
N GLY A 17 4.03 0.10 -0.42
CA GLY A 17 4.30 1.32 0.34
C GLY A 17 3.09 1.80 1.15
N ASP A 18 1.89 1.81 0.57
CA ASP A 18 0.65 2.11 1.32
C ASP A 18 0.47 1.12 2.48
N VAL A 19 0.68 -0.17 2.20
CA VAL A 19 0.53 -1.25 3.18
C VAL A 19 1.51 -1.10 4.35
N ILE A 20 2.78 -0.82 4.06
CA ILE A 20 3.82 -0.63 5.10
C ILE A 20 3.51 0.60 5.94
N ILE A 21 3.08 1.71 5.34
CA ILE A 21 2.74 2.93 6.08
C ILE A 21 1.54 2.68 7.00
N LEU A 22 0.50 1.99 6.53
CA LEU A 22 -0.63 1.62 7.38
C LEU A 22 -0.19 0.67 8.51
N ALA A 23 0.67 -0.31 8.23
CA ALA A 23 1.19 -1.22 9.25
C ALA A 23 1.95 -0.47 10.35
N VAL A 24 2.75 0.56 10.00
CA VAL A 24 3.43 1.41 10.99
C VAL A 24 2.41 2.08 11.93
N LYS A 25 1.29 2.61 11.40
CA LYS A 25 0.22 3.21 12.20
C LYS A 25 -0.50 2.17 13.07
N LEU A 26 -0.96 1.08 12.48
CA LEU A 26 -1.76 0.04 13.15
C LEU A 26 -0.98 -0.67 14.27
N LEU A 27 0.32 -0.89 14.05
CA LEU A 27 1.19 -1.58 15.02
C LEU A 27 1.86 -0.62 16.01
N GLY A 28 1.64 0.70 15.88
CA GLY A 28 2.22 1.70 16.78
C GLY A 28 3.75 1.74 16.76
N LEU A 29 4.38 1.48 15.62
CA LEU A 29 5.84 1.34 15.51
C LEU A 29 6.59 2.68 15.58
N GLY A 30 5.88 3.78 15.35
CA GLY A 30 6.40 5.14 15.34
C GLY A 30 5.44 6.08 14.61
N PRO A 31 5.68 7.41 14.65
CA PRO A 31 4.88 8.34 13.89
C PRO A 31 5.11 8.18 12.38
N VAL A 32 4.04 8.37 11.61
CA VAL A 32 4.10 8.59 10.16
C VAL A 32 4.01 10.10 9.92
N VAL A 33 4.96 10.65 9.17
CA VAL A 33 5.04 12.07 8.86
C VAL A 33 5.01 12.26 7.34
N GLY A 34 4.41 13.35 6.87
CA GLY A 34 4.42 13.74 5.45
C GLY A 34 3.03 13.98 4.87
N ARG A 35 2.75 13.42 3.69
CA ARG A 35 1.49 13.58 2.96
C ARG A 35 0.76 12.24 2.79
N ARG A 36 -0.50 12.31 2.36
CA ARG A 36 -1.30 11.13 2.04
C ARG A 36 -0.63 10.36 0.90
N THR A 37 -0.61 9.05 1.04
CA THR A 37 -0.06 8.12 0.05
C THR A 37 -0.99 7.96 -1.16
N TRP A 38 -0.56 7.19 -2.16
CA TRP A 38 -1.26 7.03 -3.43
C TRP A 38 -2.58 6.25 -3.31
N GLY A 39 -2.61 5.17 -2.52
CA GLY A 39 -3.81 4.37 -2.30
C GLY A 39 -4.07 3.30 -3.35
N GLY A 40 -3.06 2.58 -3.83
CA GLY A 40 -3.24 1.50 -4.81
C GLY A 40 -2.85 0.14 -4.25
N VAL A 41 -3.77 -0.50 -3.52
CA VAL A 41 -3.56 -1.72 -2.72
C VAL A 41 -4.34 -2.93 -3.25
N VAL A 42 -4.89 -2.85 -4.46
CA VAL A 42 -5.35 -4.03 -5.21
C VAL A 42 -4.19 -4.59 -6.04
N GLY A 43 -3.59 -5.65 -5.51
CA GLY A 43 -2.47 -6.35 -6.15
C GLY A 43 -2.86 -7.14 -7.40
N THR A 44 -1.81 -7.59 -8.10
CA THR A 44 -1.92 -8.42 -9.30
C THR A 44 -1.25 -9.76 -9.06
N ILE A 45 -1.87 -10.85 -9.53
CA ILE A 45 -1.26 -12.19 -9.51
C ILE A 45 -0.96 -12.62 -10.94
N GLY A 46 0.26 -13.10 -11.17
CA GLY A 46 0.69 -13.65 -12.44
C GLY A 46 1.10 -12.59 -13.46
N ARG A 47 1.45 -13.05 -14.66
CA ARG A 47 1.79 -12.20 -15.81
C ARG A 47 0.97 -12.66 -17.00
N HIS A 48 0.06 -11.82 -17.47
CA HIS A 48 -0.73 -12.10 -18.67
C HIS A 48 0.00 -11.54 -19.89
N ALA A 49 0.80 -12.37 -20.56
CA ALA A 49 1.49 -12.00 -21.79
C ALA A 49 0.56 -12.09 -23.00
N LEU A 50 0.63 -11.09 -23.88
CA LEU A 50 -0.09 -11.07 -25.16
C LEU A 50 0.78 -11.62 -26.30
N GLY A 51 0.17 -11.83 -27.47
CA GLY A 51 0.85 -12.40 -28.64
C GLY A 51 2.03 -11.57 -29.17
N ASP A 52 2.10 -10.28 -28.83
CA ASP A 52 3.20 -9.37 -29.17
C ASP A 52 4.25 -9.23 -28.05
N GLY A 53 4.11 -10.00 -26.96
CA GLY A 53 5.02 -9.96 -25.81
C GLY A 53 4.74 -8.84 -24.79
N THR A 54 3.76 -7.98 -25.03
CA THR A 54 3.30 -7.03 -24.00
C THR A 54 2.64 -7.77 -22.84
N GLN A 55 2.60 -7.13 -21.67
CA GLN A 55 2.01 -7.71 -20.46
C GLN A 55 0.85 -6.86 -19.97
N VAL A 56 -0.25 -7.53 -19.62
CA VAL A 56 -1.39 -6.92 -18.95
C VAL A 56 -1.30 -7.21 -17.45
N GLN A 57 -1.37 -6.16 -16.65
CA GLN A 57 -1.57 -6.26 -15.21
C GLN A 57 -3.05 -6.11 -14.91
N ILE A 58 -3.63 -7.15 -14.31
CA ILE A 58 -5.04 -7.17 -13.92
C ILE A 58 -5.10 -7.16 -12.39
N PRO A 59 -5.75 -6.17 -11.78
CA PRO A 59 -5.98 -6.14 -10.33
C PRO A 59 -6.92 -7.28 -9.94
N THR A 60 -6.44 -8.21 -9.12
CA THR A 60 -7.20 -9.42 -8.74
C THR A 60 -7.22 -9.68 -7.23
N THR A 61 -6.39 -9.00 -6.45
CA THR A 61 -6.27 -9.23 -5.01
C THR A 61 -6.41 -7.94 -4.23
N ALA A 62 -7.62 -7.65 -3.78
CA ALA A 62 -7.89 -6.49 -2.93
C ALA A 62 -7.40 -6.72 -1.50
N SER A 63 -6.63 -5.78 -0.96
CA SER A 63 -6.20 -5.81 0.44
C SER A 63 -7.35 -5.38 1.36
N TRP A 64 -7.65 -6.20 2.37
CA TRP A 64 -8.57 -5.86 3.46
C TRP A 64 -7.79 -5.55 4.73
N PHE A 65 -8.04 -4.39 5.32
CA PHE A 65 -7.36 -3.93 6.52
C PHE A 65 -8.29 -3.96 7.74
N VAL A 66 -7.71 -4.30 8.90
CA VAL A 66 -8.40 -4.36 10.19
C VAL A 66 -8.61 -2.97 10.80
N GLU A 67 -9.12 -2.89 12.04
CA GLU A 67 -9.31 -1.62 12.78
C GLU A 67 -10.18 -0.59 12.02
N GLY A 68 -11.21 -1.07 11.31
CA GLY A 68 -12.21 -0.23 10.65
C GLY A 68 -11.81 0.28 9.26
N TYR A 69 -10.62 -0.03 8.75
CA TYR A 69 -10.19 0.41 7.42
C TYR A 69 -10.88 -0.36 6.28
N GLY A 70 -11.07 -1.67 6.42
CA GLY A 70 -11.67 -2.51 5.36
C GLY A 70 -10.92 -2.36 4.04
N TYR A 71 -11.62 -2.07 2.95
CA TYR A 71 -11.03 -1.75 1.64
C TYR A 71 -10.68 -0.26 1.47
N GLY A 72 -10.87 0.56 2.51
CA GLY A 72 -10.87 2.03 2.41
C GLY A 72 -9.52 2.69 2.10
N VAL A 73 -8.43 1.93 2.05
CA VAL A 73 -7.12 2.43 1.60
C VAL A 73 -7.07 2.52 0.07
N GLU A 74 -7.74 1.59 -0.63
CA GLU A 74 -7.80 1.61 -2.09
C GLU A 74 -8.48 2.89 -2.56
N ASN A 75 -7.88 3.54 -3.55
CA ASN A 75 -8.31 4.81 -4.13
C ASN A 75 -8.40 5.96 -3.10
N HIS A 76 -7.69 5.84 -1.97
CA HIS A 76 -7.62 6.88 -0.95
C HIS A 76 -6.19 7.12 -0.45
N GLY A 77 -5.49 6.08 -0.03
CA GLY A 77 -4.21 6.16 0.68
C GLY A 77 -4.38 6.14 2.20
N VAL A 78 -3.30 6.43 2.91
CA VAL A 78 -3.15 6.29 4.37
C VAL A 78 -2.97 7.63 5.07
#